data_AF-A0A2A9FE09-F1
#
_entry.id   AF-A0A2A9FE09-F1
#
_cell.length_a   1.000
_cell.length_b   1.000
_cell.length_c   1.000
_cell.angle_alpha   90.00
_cell.angle_beta   90.00
_cell.angle_gamma   90.00
#
_symmetry.space_group_name_H-M   'P 1'
#
loop_
_entity.id
_entity.type
_entity.pdbx_description
1 polymer ?
#
loop_
_entity_poly.entity_id
_entity_poly.type
_entity_poly.pdbx_seq_one_letter_code
_entity_poly.pdbx_strand_id
1 'polypeptide(L)'
;MRKTIEVVDSFYRDPDAVRTVAASAAWSTGSRPGRTTAGYSTTEARDGIVAVLGWRPEHERPDFGYFALLSADSPRTEEIDGTAEWAAVVHLSPPSLCAGGTSFYRDQTLTEETLHIPVVFNRMVVFHASALSHRATLGFGSSPGNGRLTQVFLFEGAPA
;
A
#
# COMPACT_ATOMS: atom_id res chain seq x y z
N MET A 1 7.84 -10.35 20.34
CA MET A 1 7.72 -10.89 18.96
C MET A 1 8.08 -9.78 18.00
N ARG A 2 9.00 -10.02 17.05
CA ARG A 2 9.24 -9.08 15.94
C ARG A 2 8.04 -9.18 15.01
N LYS A 3 7.20 -8.16 14.97
CA LYS A 3 6.03 -8.09 14.08
C LYS A 3 6.52 -8.18 12.64
N THR A 4 5.91 -9.00 11.80
CA THR A 4 6.23 -9.12 10.35
C THR A 4 5.12 -8.58 9.47
N ILE A 5 3.89 -8.56 9.97
CA ILE A 5 2.72 -7.96 9.35
C ILE A 5 1.74 -7.47 10.42
N GLU A 6 1.15 -6.30 10.21
CA GLU A 6 0.09 -5.73 11.04
C GLU A 6 -1.00 -5.16 10.15
N VAL A 7 -2.25 -5.30 10.59
CA VAL A 7 -3.44 -4.82 9.89
C VAL A 7 -4.19 -3.88 10.79
N VAL A 8 -4.49 -2.68 10.30
CA VAL A 8 -5.20 -1.64 11.05
C VAL A 8 -6.35 -1.11 10.22
N ASP A 9 -7.56 -1.26 10.75
CA ASP A 9 -8.76 -0.67 10.16
C ASP A 9 -8.96 0.76 10.63
N SER A 10 -9.63 1.56 9.81
CA SER A 10 -9.92 2.97 10.08
C SER A 10 -8.65 3.81 10.35
N PHE A 11 -7.63 3.63 9.51
CA PHE A 11 -6.31 4.25 9.70
C PHE A 11 -6.36 5.78 9.69
N TYR A 12 -6.95 6.39 8.67
CA TYR A 12 -7.16 7.83 8.60
C TYR A 12 -8.42 8.25 9.36
N ARG A 13 -8.37 9.42 10.01
CA ARG A 13 -9.58 10.04 10.57
C ARG A 13 -10.56 10.50 9.50
N ASP A 14 -10.04 11.01 8.38
CA ASP A 14 -10.82 11.44 7.23
C ASP A 14 -10.22 10.85 5.93
N PRO A 15 -10.54 9.59 5.60
CA PRO A 15 -10.01 8.95 4.40
C PRO A 15 -10.54 9.57 3.10
N ASP A 16 -11.70 10.24 3.13
CA ASP A 16 -12.25 10.90 1.93
C ASP A 16 -11.47 12.16 1.58
N ALA A 17 -10.98 12.92 2.56
CA ALA A 17 -10.05 14.03 2.31
C ALA A 17 -8.76 13.56 1.60
N VAL A 18 -8.20 12.42 2.02
CA VAL A 18 -7.03 11.82 1.36
C VAL A 18 -7.35 11.40 -0.08
N ARG A 19 -8.55 10.86 -0.33
CA ARG A 19 -9.03 10.56 -1.69
C ARG A 19 -9.20 11.81 -2.54
N THR A 20 -9.67 12.92 -1.98
CA THR A 20 -9.75 14.20 -2.70
C THR A 20 -8.36 14.65 -3.16
N VAL A 21 -7.34 14.51 -2.31
CA VAL A 21 -5.94 14.80 -2.71
C VAL A 21 -5.50 13.88 -3.86
N ALA A 22 -5.74 12.57 -3.74
CA ALA A 22 -5.39 11.61 -4.79
C ALA A 22 -6.09 11.92 -6.13
N ALA A 23 -7.36 12.34 -6.09
CA ALA A 23 -8.13 12.69 -7.27
C ALA A 23 -7.57 13.92 -8.02
N SER A 24 -6.92 14.85 -7.31
CA SER A 24 -6.31 16.05 -7.89
C SER A 24 -4.81 15.92 -8.17
N ALA A 25 -4.20 14.77 -7.88
CA ALA A 25 -2.77 14.56 -8.04
C ALA A 25 -2.33 14.45 -9.51
N ALA A 26 -1.06 14.73 -9.78
CA ALA A 26 -0.45 14.47 -11.08
C ALA A 26 -0.07 12.99 -11.20
N TRP A 27 -0.82 12.25 -12.02
CA TRP A 27 -0.65 10.82 -12.25
C TRP A 27 0.24 10.55 -13.46
N SER A 28 1.20 9.65 -13.31
CA SER A 28 2.10 9.19 -14.38
C SER A 28 2.13 7.67 -14.47
N THR A 29 2.44 7.17 -15.67
CA THR A 29 2.81 5.76 -15.88
C THR A 29 4.33 5.67 -15.79
N GLY A 30 4.83 4.73 -14.99
CA GLY A 30 6.26 4.54 -14.75
C GLY A 30 6.67 3.09 -14.90
N SER A 31 7.72 2.69 -14.19
CA SER A 31 8.16 1.28 -14.10
C SER A 31 7.25 0.42 -13.22
N ARG A 32 6.36 1.06 -12.44
CA ARG A 32 5.41 0.38 -11.57
C ARG A 32 4.14 -0.01 -12.32
N PRO A 33 3.43 -1.06 -11.86
CA PRO A 33 2.15 -1.45 -12.43
C PRO A 33 1.12 -0.32 -12.26
N GLY A 34 0.30 -0.11 -13.29
CA GLY A 34 -0.73 0.92 -13.28
C GLY A 34 -0.16 2.34 -13.32
N ARG A 35 -0.79 3.26 -12.60
CA ARG A 35 -0.42 4.68 -12.54
C ARG A 35 -0.06 5.08 -11.11
N THR A 36 0.90 5.98 -10.97
CA THR A 36 1.37 6.46 -9.66
C THR A 36 1.51 7.97 -9.62
N THR A 37 1.68 8.54 -8.42
CA THR A 37 1.95 9.97 -8.20
C THR A 37 3.34 10.17 -7.60
N ALA A 38 3.75 11.43 -7.41
CA ALA A 38 4.80 11.76 -6.46
C ALA A 38 4.38 11.39 -5.02
N GLY A 39 5.35 11.33 -4.11
CA GLY A 39 5.10 11.07 -2.69
C GLY A 39 4.18 12.12 -2.06
N TYR A 40 3.22 11.66 -1.28
CA TYR A 40 2.33 12.50 -0.48
C TYR A 40 2.21 11.91 0.91
N SER A 41 2.73 12.60 1.92
CA SER A 41 2.68 12.10 3.29
C SER A 41 2.43 13.22 4.28
N THR A 42 1.49 12.98 5.20
CA THR A 42 1.09 13.91 6.25
C THR A 42 1.71 13.52 7.59
N THR A 43 1.65 14.42 8.58
CA THR A 43 2.02 14.07 9.97
C THR A 43 1.13 12.96 10.52
N GLU A 44 -0.16 12.96 10.20
CA GLU A 44 -1.09 11.89 10.62
C GLU A 44 -0.65 10.52 10.10
N ALA A 45 -0.30 10.41 8.81
CA ALA A 45 0.15 9.16 8.23
C ALA A 45 1.43 8.65 8.92
N ARG A 46 2.40 9.55 9.15
CA ARG A 46 3.66 9.21 9.83
C ARG A 46 3.45 8.76 11.26
N ASP A 47 2.74 9.56 12.05
CA ASP A 47 2.46 9.25 13.45
C ASP A 47 1.63 7.98 13.60
N GLY A 48 0.69 7.74 12.68
CA GLY A 48 -0.08 6.51 12.61
C GLY A 48 0.81 5.28 12.35
N ILE A 49 1.71 5.34 11.37
CA ILE A 49 2.67 4.26 11.09
C ILE A 49 3.56 4.00 12.32
N VAL A 50 4.08 5.05 12.96
CA VAL A 50 4.90 4.94 14.18
C VAL A 50 4.12 4.30 15.32
N ALA A 51 2.85 4.66 15.51
CA ALA A 51 2.01 4.11 16.57
C ALA A 51 1.77 2.60 16.38
N VAL A 52 1.63 2.13 15.14
CA VAL A 52 1.42 0.70 14.83
C VAL A 52 2.69 -0.13 15.00
N LEU A 53 3.82 0.42 14.56
CA LEU A 53 5.12 -0.24 14.62
C LEU A 53 5.72 -0.20 16.04
N GLY A 54 5.44 0.85 16.82
CA GLY A 54 6.06 1.11 18.11
C GLY A 54 7.48 1.69 18.00
N TRP A 55 7.93 2.04 16.80
CA TRP A 55 9.23 2.63 16.51
C TRP A 55 9.13 3.56 15.30
N ARG A 56 10.15 4.41 15.11
CA ARG A 56 10.20 5.36 14.01
C ARG A 56 11.05 4.83 12.86
N PRO A 57 10.54 4.80 11.61
CA PRO A 57 11.38 4.56 10.44
C PRO A 57 12.58 5.50 10.40
N GLU A 58 13.74 4.98 10.04
CA GLU A 58 14.98 5.77 9.98
C GLU A 58 15.06 6.56 8.67
N HIS A 59 14.64 5.94 7.57
CA HIS A 59 14.73 6.51 6.24
C HIS A 59 13.43 6.30 5.46
N GLU A 60 12.81 7.42 5.07
CA GLU A 60 11.69 7.46 4.12
C GLU A 60 12.23 7.55 2.68
N ARG A 61 11.65 6.80 1.74
CA ARG A 61 12.02 6.95 0.32
C ARG A 61 11.53 8.28 -0.26
N PRO A 62 12.13 8.79 -1.36
CA PRO A 62 11.70 10.05 -1.97
C PRO A 62 10.22 10.08 -2.41
N ASP A 63 9.65 8.92 -2.69
CA ASP A 63 8.25 8.74 -3.06
C ASP A 63 7.36 8.32 -1.90
N PHE A 64 7.80 8.44 -0.65
CA PHE A 64 7.05 8.04 0.53
C PHE A 64 5.61 8.61 0.55
N GLY A 65 4.63 7.71 0.58
CA GLY A 65 3.21 8.04 0.58
C GLY A 65 2.62 8.30 -0.81
N TYR A 66 3.27 7.87 -1.89
CA TYR A 66 2.70 7.98 -3.23
C TYR A 66 1.36 7.24 -3.35
N PHE A 67 0.49 7.74 -4.21
CA PHE A 67 -0.74 7.03 -4.57
C PHE A 67 -0.47 6.08 -5.73
N ALA A 68 -1.09 4.90 -5.67
CA ALA A 68 -1.08 3.91 -6.74
C ALA A 68 -2.51 3.59 -7.17
N LEU A 69 -2.71 3.49 -8.48
CA LEU A 69 -3.97 3.13 -9.11
C LEU A 69 -3.76 1.92 -10.01
N LEU A 70 -4.36 0.79 -9.64
CA LEU A 70 -4.50 -0.36 -10.51
C LEU A 70 -5.90 -0.36 -11.13
N SER A 71 -5.94 -0.05 -12.42
CA SER A 71 -7.13 -0.12 -13.28
C SER A 71 -7.33 -1.51 -13.87
N ALA A 72 -8.49 -1.76 -14.49
CA ALA A 72 -8.83 -3.07 -15.07
C ALA A 72 -7.87 -3.53 -16.18
N ASP A 73 -7.20 -2.59 -16.84
CA ASP A 73 -6.18 -2.80 -17.88
C ASP A 73 -4.75 -2.87 -17.32
N SER A 74 -4.56 -2.64 -16.02
CA SER A 74 -3.24 -2.74 -15.41
C SER A 74 -2.74 -4.18 -15.47
N PRO A 75 -1.46 -4.41 -15.85
CA PRO A 75 -0.90 -5.75 -15.93
C PRO A 75 -0.98 -6.45 -14.57
N ARG A 76 -1.18 -7.77 -14.58
CA ARG A 76 -0.98 -8.58 -13.37
C ARG A 76 0.50 -8.54 -13.05
N THR A 77 0.85 -7.95 -11.93
CA THR A 77 2.24 -7.87 -11.52
C THR A 77 2.39 -8.49 -10.15
N GLU A 78 3.40 -9.34 -10.06
CA GLU A 78 4.10 -9.67 -8.83
C GLU A 78 4.65 -8.36 -8.30
N GLU A 79 4.22 -7.92 -7.13
CA GLU A 79 4.42 -6.52 -6.75
C GLU A 79 5.86 -6.28 -6.30
N ILE A 80 6.44 -5.25 -6.92
CA ILE A 80 7.82 -4.79 -6.75
C ILE A 80 7.78 -3.73 -5.64
N ASP A 81 8.00 -4.14 -4.39
CA ASP A 81 8.37 -3.19 -3.33
C ASP A 81 9.82 -2.66 -3.50
N GLY A 82 10.46 -3.05 -4.60
CA GLY A 82 11.86 -2.76 -4.88
C GLY A 82 12.74 -3.38 -3.78
N THR A 83 13.77 -2.65 -3.37
CA THR A 83 14.67 -3.05 -2.28
C THR A 83 14.19 -2.58 -0.90
N ALA A 84 12.92 -2.19 -0.73
CA ALA A 84 12.46 -1.62 0.54
C ALA A 84 12.38 -2.68 1.63
N GLU A 85 12.83 -2.36 2.85
CA GLU A 85 12.69 -3.24 3.99
C GLU A 85 11.24 -3.37 4.44
N TRP A 86 10.51 -2.24 4.49
CA TRP A 86 9.13 -2.17 4.93
C TRP A 86 8.23 -1.45 3.94
N ALA A 87 6.98 -1.92 3.87
CA ALA A 87 5.90 -1.27 3.14
C ALA A 87 4.68 -1.10 4.06
N ALA A 88 4.02 0.05 3.99
CA ALA A 88 2.66 0.23 4.48
C ALA A 88 1.74 0.64 3.33
N VAL A 89 0.64 -0.07 3.18
CA VAL A 89 -0.34 0.13 2.10
C VAL A 89 -1.69 0.45 2.71
N VAL A 90 -2.23 1.63 2.42
CA VAL A 90 -3.57 2.03 2.84
C VAL A 90 -4.54 1.90 1.66
N HIS A 91 -5.62 1.16 1.87
CA HIS A 91 -6.65 0.94 0.86
C HIS A 91 -7.69 2.08 0.87
N LEU A 92 -7.79 2.81 -0.25
CA LEU A 92 -8.65 3.99 -0.40
C LEU A 92 -9.68 3.83 -1.53
N SER A 93 -9.90 2.59 -1.98
CA SER A 93 -10.95 2.27 -2.95
C SER A 93 -12.34 2.47 -2.31
N PRO A 94 -13.35 2.97 -3.05
CA PRO A 94 -14.70 3.11 -2.50
C PRO A 94 -15.20 1.79 -1.87
N PRO A 95 -15.89 1.81 -0.73
CA PRO A 95 -16.36 0.60 -0.05
C PRO A 95 -17.14 -0.37 -0.96
N SER A 96 -17.98 0.17 -1.85
CA SER A 96 -18.78 -0.62 -2.80
C SER A 96 -17.98 -1.31 -3.90
N LEU A 97 -16.71 -0.93 -4.07
CA LEU A 97 -15.80 -1.46 -5.08
C LEU A 97 -14.63 -2.22 -4.46
N CYS A 98 -14.58 -2.36 -3.13
CA CYS A 98 -13.57 -3.17 -2.45
C CYS A 98 -13.70 -4.63 -2.90
N ALA A 99 -12.77 -5.06 -3.75
CA ALA A 99 -12.67 -6.42 -4.25
C ALA A 99 -11.20 -6.87 -4.22
N GLY A 100 -10.99 -8.17 -3.96
CA GLY A 100 -9.66 -8.77 -3.88
C GLY A 100 -8.94 -8.43 -2.57
N GLY A 101 -7.61 -8.29 -2.63
CA GLY A 101 -6.75 -8.17 -1.46
C GLY A 101 -5.26 -8.08 -1.79
N THR A 102 -4.46 -8.39 -0.78
CA THR A 102 -3.02 -8.64 -0.89
C THR A 102 -2.77 -10.05 -0.35
N SER A 103 -2.24 -10.92 -1.21
CA SER A 103 -1.82 -12.27 -0.85
C SER A 103 -0.34 -12.29 -0.52
N PHE A 104 0.03 -13.05 0.51
CA PHE A 104 1.40 -13.29 0.95
C PHE A 104 1.72 -14.78 0.75
N TYR A 105 2.99 -15.05 0.46
CA TYR A 105 3.44 -16.37 0.04
C TYR A 105 4.63 -16.82 0.88
N ARG A 106 4.82 -18.14 0.95
CA ARG A 106 5.95 -18.75 1.67
C ARG A 106 7.30 -18.29 1.11
N ASP A 107 7.37 -18.11 -0.21
CA ASP A 107 8.58 -17.77 -0.93
C ASP A 107 8.28 -16.98 -2.22
N GLN A 108 9.35 -16.67 -2.95
CA GLN A 108 9.33 -15.87 -4.18
C GLN A 108 8.78 -16.62 -5.40
N THR A 109 8.49 -17.92 -5.30
CA THR A 109 7.84 -18.67 -6.39
C THR A 109 6.34 -18.37 -6.47
N LEU A 110 5.77 -17.80 -5.41
CA LEU A 110 4.36 -17.38 -5.34
C LEU A 110 3.39 -18.54 -5.60
N THR A 111 3.78 -19.77 -5.22
CA THR A 111 3.02 -21.00 -5.43
C THR A 111 2.18 -21.41 -4.21
N GLU A 112 2.66 -21.13 -3.01
CA GLU A 112 1.97 -21.44 -1.75
C GLU A 112 1.58 -20.15 -1.03
N GLU A 113 0.31 -19.76 -1.17
CA GLU A 113 -0.26 -18.64 -0.41
C GLU A 113 -0.35 -19.01 1.07
N THR A 114 0.19 -18.16 1.94
CA THR A 114 0.21 -18.35 3.39
C THR A 114 -0.79 -17.45 4.11
N LEU A 115 -1.14 -16.30 3.52
CA LEU A 115 -2.07 -15.34 4.09
C LEU A 115 -2.71 -14.50 2.98
N HIS A 116 -4.02 -14.25 3.08
CA HIS A 116 -4.73 -13.30 2.24
C HIS A 116 -5.38 -12.22 3.10
N ILE A 117 -5.09 -10.96 2.79
CA ILE A 117 -5.71 -9.80 3.46
C ILE A 117 -6.64 -9.11 2.45
N PRO A 118 -7.97 -9.13 2.68
CA PRO A 118 -8.90 -8.51 1.75
C PRO A 118 -8.82 -6.99 1.78
N VAL A 119 -9.10 -6.36 0.64
CA VAL A 119 -9.25 -4.90 0.54
C VAL A 119 -10.42 -4.47 1.41
N VAL A 120 -10.16 -3.58 2.36
CA VAL A 120 -11.19 -2.90 3.16
C VAL A 120 -10.89 -1.40 3.11
N PHE A 121 -11.92 -0.58 2.87
CA PHE A 121 -11.74 0.86 2.82
C PHE A 121 -11.15 1.38 4.13
N ASN A 122 -10.13 2.25 4.03
CA ASN A 122 -9.38 2.82 5.14
C ASN A 122 -8.64 1.78 6.01
N ARG A 123 -8.32 0.60 5.44
CA ARG A 123 -7.42 -0.37 6.07
C ARG A 123 -5.98 -0.10 5.64
N MET A 124 -5.09 -0.03 6.63
CA MET A 124 -3.65 -0.12 6.43
C MET A 124 -3.17 -1.56 6.65
N VAL A 125 -2.30 -2.02 5.76
CA VAL A 125 -1.50 -3.24 5.95
C VAL A 125 -0.04 -2.80 5.96
N VAL A 126 0.67 -3.03 7.06
CA VAL A 126 2.12 -2.75 7.16
C VAL A 126 2.88 -4.06 7.36
N PHE A 127 3.94 -4.26 6.60
CA PHE A 127 4.67 -5.52 6.58
C PHE A 127 6.12 -5.36 6.17
N HIS A 128 6.92 -6.38 6.51
CA HIS A 128 8.34 -6.46 6.19
C HIS A 128 8.53 -6.91 4.73
N ALA A 129 8.45 -5.96 3.81
CA ALA A 129 8.49 -6.15 2.36
C ALA A 129 9.70 -6.98 1.87
N SER A 130 10.88 -6.79 2.45
CA SER A 130 12.07 -7.56 2.05
C SER A 130 12.07 -9.02 2.53
N ALA A 131 11.22 -9.38 3.48
CA ALA A 131 11.13 -10.73 4.03
C ALA A 131 9.88 -11.48 3.54
N LEU A 132 8.85 -10.77 3.09
CA LEU A 132 7.56 -11.35 2.73
C LEU A 132 7.27 -11.18 1.23
N SER A 133 7.22 -12.31 0.53
CA SER A 133 6.77 -12.33 -0.86
C SER A 133 5.25 -12.11 -0.91
N HIS A 134 4.79 -11.16 -1.74
CA HIS A 134 3.38 -10.78 -1.78
C HIS A 134 2.93 -10.34 -3.17
N ARG A 135 1.61 -10.28 -3.37
CA ARG A 135 0.97 -9.91 -4.63
C ARG A 135 -0.36 -9.22 -4.36
N ALA A 136 -0.55 -8.03 -4.91
CA ALA A 136 -1.87 -7.43 -5.03
C ALA A 136 -2.78 -8.23 -5.98
N THR A 137 -4.06 -8.29 -5.66
CA THR A 137 -5.07 -8.73 -6.63
C THR A 137 -5.20 -7.76 -7.80
N LEU A 138 -5.87 -8.21 -8.85
CA LEU A 138 -6.16 -7.40 -10.04
C LEU A 138 -6.70 -6.00 -9.72
N GLY A 139 -6.29 -5.06 -10.56
CA GLY A 139 -6.92 -3.75 -10.66
C GLY A 139 -8.35 -3.84 -11.22
N PHE A 140 -9.11 -2.78 -10.97
CA PHE A 140 -10.46 -2.59 -11.48
C PHE A 140 -10.71 -1.10 -11.73
N GLY A 141 -11.79 -0.76 -12.43
CA GLY A 141 -12.09 0.62 -12.79
C GLY A 141 -11.03 1.26 -13.69
N SER A 142 -11.02 2.59 -13.73
CA SER A 142 -10.18 3.37 -14.66
C SER A 142 -9.65 4.69 -14.08
N SER A 143 -10.08 5.08 -12.88
CA SER A 143 -9.78 6.37 -12.27
C SER A 143 -9.62 6.26 -10.75
N PRO A 144 -9.01 7.25 -10.07
CA PRO A 144 -8.93 7.26 -8.60
C PRO A 144 -10.31 7.19 -7.92
N GLY A 145 -11.37 7.64 -8.60
CA GLY A 145 -12.74 7.61 -8.07
C GLY A 145 -13.40 6.25 -8.11
N ASN A 146 -12.97 5.34 -8.99
CA ASN A 146 -13.66 4.07 -9.25
C ASN A 146 -12.73 2.84 -9.42
N GLY A 147 -11.42 3.00 -9.21
CA GLY A 147 -10.46 1.92 -9.34
C GLY A 147 -9.81 1.49 -8.02
N ARG A 148 -8.87 0.54 -8.11
CA ARG A 148 -8.11 0.08 -6.94
C ARG A 148 -7.10 1.16 -6.56
N LEU A 149 -7.54 2.09 -5.73
CA LEU A 149 -6.74 3.18 -5.19
C LEU A 149 -6.09 2.75 -3.87
N THR A 150 -4.77 2.88 -3.79
CA THR A 150 -3.99 2.70 -2.57
C THR A 150 -3.04 3.88 -2.36
N GLN A 151 -2.61 4.08 -1.12
CA GLN A 151 -1.48 4.92 -0.77
C GLN A 151 -0.38 4.04 -0.20
N VAL A 152 0.84 4.21 -0.70
CA VAL A 152 1.97 3.31 -0.42
C VAL A 152 3.12 4.08 0.22
N PHE A 153 3.60 3.56 1.34
CA PHE A 153 4.70 4.10 2.13
C PHE A 153 5.82 3.08 2.14
N LEU A 154 6.98 3.42 1.55
CA LEU A 154 8.16 2.56 1.53
C LEU A 154 9.27 3.19 2.37
N PHE A 155 9.83 2.42 3.30
CA PHE A 155 10.78 2.93 4.28
C PHE A 155 11.72 1.83 4.79
N GLU A 156 12.83 2.27 5.40
CA GLU A 156 13.88 1.40 5.91
C GLU A 156 14.04 1.54 7.44
N GLY A 157 14.55 0.46 8.04
CA GLY A 157 14.96 0.41 9.44
C GLY A 157 13.89 -0.19 10.36
N ALA A 158 14.36 -0.86 11.40
CA ALA A 158 13.78 -0.97 12.73
C ALA A 158 14.94 -0.68 13.70
N PRO A 159 14.74 -0.15 14.92
CA PRO A 159 15.86 0.01 15.84
C PRO A 159 16.52 -1.36 16.07
N ALA A 160 17.86 -1.36 15.99
CA ALA A 160 18.69 -2.53 16.30
C ALA A 160 18.42 -3.08 17.70
#